data_AF-A0A6N4WAB4-F1
#
_entry.id   AF-A0A6N4WAB4-F1
#
_cell.length_a   1.000
_cell.length_b   1.000
_cell.length_c   1.000
_cell.angle_alpha   90.00
_cell.angle_beta   90.00
_cell.angle_gamma   90.00
#
_symmetry.space_group_name_H-M   'P 1'
#
loop_
_entity.id
_entity.type
_entity.pdbx_description
1 polymer ?
#
loop_
_entity_poly.entity_id
_entity_poly.type
_entity_poly.pdbx_seq_one_letter_code
_entity_poly.pdbx_strand_id
1 'polypeptide(L)'
;MSAQQDIAGDCTEPLADLTDYRGDAILDALDLFLSRFIAYPNEHARHAHTLWLAHTWRMDEWDSAPRLAFMSPEKGSGKTRALEVSQNLVPQGVRVAQATTAYVLARISDEPPPTLFYDEIDTVYGPRARGNEDLRAVLNAGHRRGEFRGARTD
;
A
#
# COMPACT_ATOMS: atom_id res chain seq x y z
N MET A 1 14.51 -6.76 35.90
CA MET A 1 14.74 -8.02 35.16
C MET A 1 13.40 -8.49 34.63
N SER A 2 13.28 -8.50 33.30
CA SER A 2 12.25 -9.15 32.46
C SER A 2 10.77 -8.82 32.72
N ALA A 3 9.91 -8.65 31.72
CA ALA A 3 10.02 -9.12 30.34
C ALA A 3 9.40 -8.10 29.38
N GLN A 4 10.16 -7.75 28.33
CA GLN A 4 9.61 -7.43 27.02
C GLN A 4 8.73 -8.63 26.64
N GLN A 5 7.44 -8.42 26.43
CA GLN A 5 6.58 -9.42 25.82
C GLN A 5 6.81 -9.34 24.31
N ASP A 6 7.45 -10.38 23.78
CA ASP A 6 7.58 -10.63 22.35
C ASP A 6 6.20 -10.62 21.69
N ILE A 7 6.01 -9.69 20.75
CA ILE A 7 4.82 -9.59 19.89
C ILE A 7 4.97 -10.47 18.63
N ALA A 8 5.96 -11.37 18.61
CA ALA A 8 6.04 -12.44 17.62
C ALA A 8 5.09 -13.57 18.04
N GLY A 9 3.79 -13.30 17.94
CA GLY A 9 2.74 -14.29 18.14
C GLY A 9 2.81 -15.36 17.04
N ASP A 10 2.77 -16.61 17.48
CA ASP A 10 2.59 -17.81 16.66
C ASP A 10 1.37 -17.64 15.74
N CYS A 11 1.55 -17.71 14.41
CA CYS A 11 0.49 -17.56 13.40
C CYS A 11 -0.54 -18.72 13.41
N THR A 12 -0.60 -19.53 14.46
CA THR A 12 -1.47 -20.72 14.57
C THR A 12 -2.56 -20.62 15.64
N GLU A 13 -2.77 -19.46 16.27
CA GLU A 13 -3.98 -19.22 17.06
C GLU A 13 -5.23 -19.44 16.18
N PRO A 14 -6.23 -20.22 16.63
CA PRO A 14 -7.36 -20.57 15.80
C PRO A 14 -8.15 -19.31 15.44
N LEU A 15 -8.45 -19.15 14.14
CA LEU A 15 -9.36 -18.15 13.53
C LEU A 15 -10.72 -17.98 14.26
N ALA A 16 -11.01 -18.84 15.24
CA ALA A 16 -12.19 -18.85 16.08
C ALA A 16 -12.30 -17.65 17.03
N ASP A 17 -11.21 -16.95 17.37
CA ASP A 17 -11.23 -15.80 18.30
C ASP A 17 -11.09 -14.43 17.62
N LEU A 18 -11.64 -14.29 16.41
CA LEU A 18 -11.82 -12.98 15.75
C LEU A 18 -13.16 -12.32 16.12
N THR A 19 -13.98 -12.96 16.95
CA THR A 19 -15.38 -12.57 17.21
C THR A 19 -15.56 -11.23 17.94
N ASP A 20 -14.54 -10.76 18.67
CA ASP A 20 -14.59 -9.44 19.34
C ASP A 20 -14.22 -8.28 18.41
N TYR A 21 -13.65 -8.57 17.23
CA TYR A 21 -13.35 -7.56 16.22
C TYR A 21 -14.43 -7.55 15.14
N ARG A 22 -15.21 -6.46 15.12
CA ARG A 22 -16.18 -6.17 14.04
C ARG A 22 -15.47 -5.70 12.77
N GLY A 23 -14.60 -6.54 12.23
CA GLY A 23 -13.86 -6.29 10.99
C GLY A 23 -14.79 -6.06 9.79
N ASP A 24 -15.92 -6.78 9.76
CA ASP A 24 -17.03 -6.55 8.84
C ASP A 24 -17.49 -5.08 8.86
N ALA A 25 -17.79 -4.55 10.04
CA ALA A 25 -18.30 -3.19 10.19
C ALA A 25 -17.26 -2.13 9.79
N ILE A 26 -15.97 -2.37 10.04
CA ILE A 26 -14.89 -1.47 9.61
C ILE A 26 -14.75 -1.48 8.09
N LEU A 27 -14.78 -2.65 7.46
CA LEU A 27 -14.71 -2.76 6.00
C LEU A 27 -15.93 -2.12 5.35
N ASP A 28 -17.14 -2.31 5.89
CA ASP A 28 -18.36 -1.65 5.42
C ASP A 28 -18.26 -0.12 5.56
N ALA A 29 -17.74 0.37 6.69
CA ALA A 29 -17.55 1.79 6.91
C ALA A 29 -16.54 2.41 5.94
N LEU A 30 -15.44 1.70 5.65
CA LEU A 30 -14.46 2.10 4.64
C LEU A 30 -15.06 2.11 3.23
N ASP A 31 -15.80 1.07 2.86
CA ASP A 31 -16.47 0.98 1.56
C ASP A 31 -17.43 2.15 1.32
N LEU A 32 -18.29 2.41 2.32
CA LEU A 32 -19.22 3.54 2.32
C LEU A 32 -18.47 4.87 2.28
N PHE A 33 -17.38 5.02 3.03
CA PHE A 33 -16.58 6.25 3.02
C PHE A 33 -15.98 6.51 1.63
N LEU A 34 -15.37 5.50 1.02
CA LEU A 34 -14.77 5.61 -0.32
C LEU A 34 -15.81 5.98 -1.38
N SER A 35 -17.02 5.41 -1.30
CA SER A 35 -18.11 5.67 -2.24
C SER A 35 -18.54 7.15 -2.32
N ARG A 36 -18.27 7.93 -1.27
CA ARG A 36 -18.61 9.36 -1.20
C ARG A 36 -17.66 10.25 -1.99
N PHE A 37 -16.44 9.79 -2.26
CA PHE A 37 -15.37 10.61 -2.86
C PHE A 37 -14.84 10.05 -4.18
N ILE A 38 -15.03 8.75 -4.44
CA ILE A 38 -14.47 8.07 -5.61
C ILE A 38 -15.59 7.34 -6.34
N ALA A 39 -15.79 7.67 -7.62
CA ALA A 39 -16.64 6.92 -8.51
C ALA A 39 -15.86 5.72 -9.09
N TYR A 40 -16.29 4.50 -8.77
CA TYR A 40 -15.66 3.28 -9.26
C TYR A 40 -16.36 2.75 -10.52
N PRO A 41 -15.65 2.02 -11.40
CA PRO A 41 -16.26 1.40 -12.57
C PRO A 41 -17.29 0.32 -12.21
N ASN A 42 -17.12 -0.32 -11.05
CA ASN A 42 -18.06 -1.29 -10.47
C ASN A 42 -17.78 -1.46 -8.97
N GLU A 43 -18.66 -2.18 -8.28
CA GLU A 43 -18.50 -2.47 -6.84
C GLU A 43 -17.27 -3.32 -6.53
N HIS A 44 -16.86 -4.25 -7.40
CA HIS A 44 -15.69 -5.09 -7.17
C HIS A 44 -14.39 -4.26 -7.12
N ALA A 45 -14.26 -3.22 -7.95
CA ALA A 45 -13.13 -2.30 -7.89
C ALA A 45 -13.11 -1.51 -6.57
N ARG A 46 -14.28 -1.15 -6.05
CA ARG A 46 -14.40 -0.50 -4.73
C ARG A 46 -14.03 -1.47 -3.61
N HIS A 47 -14.57 -2.68 -3.61
CA HIS A 47 -14.26 -3.72 -2.63
C HIS A 47 -12.77 -4.08 -2.63
N ALA A 48 -12.15 -4.21 -3.82
CA ALA A 48 -10.72 -4.47 -3.94
C ALA A 48 -9.89 -3.34 -3.32
N HIS A 49 -10.29 -2.09 -3.50
CA HIS A 49 -9.62 -0.96 -2.86
C HIS A 49 -9.85 -0.95 -1.32
N THR A 50 -11.06 -1.22 -0.85
CA THR A 50 -11.38 -1.36 0.58
C THR A 50 -10.49 -2.42 1.25
N LEU A 51 -10.39 -3.60 0.65
CA LEU A 51 -9.54 -4.70 1.13
C LEU A 51 -8.06 -4.35 1.05
N TRP A 52 -7.63 -3.65 -0.01
CA TRP A 52 -6.26 -3.18 -0.14
C TRP A 52 -5.88 -2.20 0.98
N LEU A 53 -6.76 -1.28 1.36
CA LEU A 53 -6.53 -0.38 2.50
C LEU A 53 -6.36 -1.17 3.80
N ALA A 54 -7.26 -2.12 4.08
CA ALA A 54 -7.15 -2.97 5.27
C ALA A 54 -5.84 -3.78 5.29
N HIS A 55 -5.43 -4.31 4.12
CA HIS A 55 -4.17 -5.03 3.97
C HIS A 55 -2.95 -4.19 4.39
N THR A 56 -2.92 -2.89 4.09
CA THR A 56 -1.78 -2.01 4.46
C THR A 56 -1.56 -1.88 5.98
N TRP A 57 -2.57 -2.16 6.81
CA TRP A 57 -2.45 -2.11 8.27
C TRP A 57 -1.81 -3.34 8.90
N ARG A 58 -1.65 -4.42 8.13
CA ARG A 58 -1.10 -5.71 8.59
C ARG A 58 0.11 -6.14 7.77
N MET A 59 0.91 -5.17 7.33
CA MET A 59 2.10 -5.44 6.49
C MET A 59 3.12 -6.36 7.15
N ASP A 60 3.06 -6.50 8.49
CA ASP A 60 3.79 -7.44 9.33
C ASP A 60 3.41 -8.93 9.10
N GLU A 61 2.20 -9.19 8.59
CA GLU A 61 1.61 -10.53 8.41
C GLU A 61 1.71 -11.09 6.97
N TRP A 62 2.10 -10.26 5.99
CA TRP A 62 2.06 -10.64 4.57
C TRP A 62 3.44 -10.87 3.97
N ASP A 63 3.62 -12.00 3.27
CA ASP A 63 4.82 -12.24 2.46
C ASP A 63 4.85 -11.41 1.17
N SER A 64 3.68 -11.04 0.66
CA SER A 64 3.51 -10.33 -0.60
C SER A 64 2.55 -9.16 -0.44
N ALA A 65 2.86 -8.03 -1.09
CA ALA A 65 2.01 -6.85 -1.09
C ALA A 65 1.56 -6.51 -2.53
N PRO A 66 0.25 -6.60 -2.83
CA PRO A 66 -0.25 -6.20 -4.14
C PRO A 66 -0.12 -4.69 -4.34
N ARG A 67 0.23 -4.26 -5.56
CA ARG A 67 0.18 -2.83 -5.93
C ARG A 67 -1.19 -2.52 -6.50
N LEU A 68 -1.90 -1.57 -5.89
CA LEU A 68 -3.17 -1.08 -6.42
C LEU A 68 -2.91 0.11 -7.36
N ALA A 69 -3.41 0.02 -8.59
CA ALA A 69 -3.25 1.05 -9.60
C ALA A 69 -4.60 1.64 -10.02
N PHE A 70 -4.75 2.95 -9.89
CA PHE A 70 -5.87 3.68 -10.50
C PHE A 70 -5.55 3.96 -11.97
N MET A 71 -6.15 3.18 -12.87
CA MET A 71 -5.91 3.29 -14.31
C MET A 71 -7.07 3.98 -15.02
N SER A 72 -6.75 4.96 -15.87
CA SER A 72 -7.71 5.59 -16.77
C SER A 72 -6.98 6.30 -17.91
N PRO A 73 -7.46 6.19 -19.16
CA PRO A 73 -6.91 6.90 -20.31
C PRO A 73 -7.24 8.40 -20.28
N GLU A 74 -8.25 8.82 -19.50
CA GLU A 74 -8.76 10.18 -19.50
C GLU A 74 -8.07 11.04 -18.43
N LYS A 75 -7.64 12.25 -18.84
CA LYS A 75 -7.18 13.28 -17.91
C LYS A 75 -8.38 13.78 -17.09
N GLY A 76 -8.19 13.97 -15.78
CA GLY A 76 -9.25 14.46 -14.90
C GLY A 76 -10.24 13.38 -14.43
N SER A 77 -9.96 12.10 -14.66
CA SER A 77 -10.77 10.95 -14.22
C SER A 77 -10.80 10.70 -12.70
N GLY A 78 -10.19 11.58 -11.89
CA GLY A 78 -10.20 11.45 -10.43
C GLY A 78 -9.11 10.54 -9.83
N LYS A 79 -8.14 10.05 -10.61
CA LYS A 79 -7.01 9.22 -10.10
C LYS A 79 -6.25 9.89 -8.95
N THR A 80 -5.85 11.15 -9.13
CA THR A 80 -5.17 11.92 -8.06
C THR A 80 -6.06 11.99 -6.83
N ARG A 81 -7.35 12.33 -6.98
CA ARG A 81 -8.32 12.34 -5.86
C ARG A 81 -8.38 11.01 -5.13
N ALA A 82 -8.41 9.89 -5.86
CA ALA A 82 -8.39 8.56 -5.27
C ALA A 82 -7.14 8.36 -4.40
N LEU A 83 -5.95 8.72 -4.90
CA LEU A 83 -4.70 8.68 -4.12
C LEU A 83 -4.78 9.57 -2.86
N GLU A 84 -5.34 10.79 -2.92
CA GLU A 84 -5.43 11.68 -1.74
C GLU A 84 -6.35 11.11 -0.66
N VAL A 85 -7.48 10.52 -1.07
CA VAL A 85 -8.42 9.89 -0.15
C VAL A 85 -7.76 8.68 0.51
N SER A 86 -7.13 7.81 -0.28
CA SER A 86 -6.45 6.60 0.20
C SER A 86 -5.29 6.92 1.14
N GLN A 87 -4.52 7.99 0.87
CA GLN A 87 -3.36 8.36 1.67
C GLN A 87 -3.68 8.56 3.15
N ASN A 88 -4.88 9.05 3.45
CA ASN A 88 -5.32 9.31 4.83
C ASN A 88 -5.88 8.07 5.54
N LEU A 89 -5.97 6.92 4.85
CA LEU A 89 -6.59 5.69 5.35
C LEU A 89 -5.58 4.55 5.56
N VAL A 90 -4.28 4.83 5.40
CA VAL A 90 -3.20 3.85 5.51
C VAL A 90 -2.12 4.30 6.51
N PRO A 91 -1.28 3.37 7.01
CA PRO A 91 -0.14 3.73 7.84
C PRO A 91 0.88 4.57 7.07
N GLN A 92 1.26 5.72 7.65
CA GLN A 92 2.30 6.62 7.14
C GLN A 92 2.20 6.90 5.62
N GLY A 93 1.01 7.22 5.12
CA GLY A 93 0.78 7.48 3.70
C GLY A 93 1.65 8.63 3.17
N VAL A 94 2.51 8.35 2.19
CA VAL A 94 3.37 9.34 1.53
C VAL A 94 3.03 9.42 0.06
N ARG A 95 2.63 10.60 -0.40
CA ARG A 95 2.38 10.88 -1.81
C ARG A 95 3.65 11.37 -2.50
N VAL A 96 3.91 10.80 -3.68
CA VAL A 96 5.11 11.05 -4.48
C VAL A 96 4.67 11.33 -5.91
N ALA A 97 5.00 12.50 -6.46
CA ALA A 97 4.70 12.82 -7.87
C ALA A 97 5.92 12.63 -8.77
N GLN A 98 7.08 13.11 -8.32
CA GLN A 98 8.37 12.93 -8.96
C GLN A 98 9.37 12.62 -7.84
N ALA A 99 10.01 11.45 -7.89
CA ALA A 99 11.05 11.10 -6.92
C ALA A 99 12.19 10.35 -7.59
N THR A 100 13.37 10.60 -7.08
CA THR A 100 14.57 9.85 -7.43
C THR A 100 14.52 8.47 -6.77
N THR A 101 15.23 7.51 -7.36
CA THR A 101 15.42 6.18 -6.76
C THR A 101 15.96 6.27 -5.33
N ALA A 102 16.89 7.19 -5.08
CA ALA A 102 17.48 7.40 -3.75
C ALA A 102 16.44 7.86 -2.71
N TYR A 103 15.51 8.74 -3.10
CA TYR A 103 14.42 9.16 -2.22
C TYR A 103 13.51 7.99 -1.84
N VAL A 104 13.12 7.17 -2.82
CA VAL A 104 12.28 5.99 -2.57
C VAL A 104 12.99 5.01 -1.65
N LEU A 105 14.26 4.70 -1.94
CA LEU A 105 15.09 3.81 -1.13
C LEU A 105 15.20 4.30 0.33
N ALA A 106 15.43 5.60 0.52
CA ALA A 106 15.47 6.20 1.84
C ALA A 106 14.12 6.03 2.55
N ARG A 107 13.00 6.31 1.85
CA ARG A 107 11.67 6.21 2.46
C ARG A 107 11.28 4.79 2.86
N ILE A 108 11.51 3.80 2.00
CA ILE A 108 11.16 2.40 2.31
C ILE A 108 12.06 1.80 3.40
N SER A 109 13.12 2.50 3.80
CA SER A 109 14.02 2.09 4.90
C SER A 109 13.61 2.67 6.27
N ASP A 110 12.54 3.48 6.34
CA ASP A 110 12.01 3.95 7.62
C ASP A 110 11.30 2.82 8.39
N GLU A 111 11.21 2.96 9.71
CA GLU A 111 10.55 1.98 10.59
C GLU A 111 9.40 2.64 11.39
N PRO A 112 8.13 2.21 11.17
CA PRO A 112 7.69 1.31 10.11
C PRO A 112 7.73 1.98 8.72
N PRO A 113 7.88 1.18 7.64
CA PRO A 113 7.95 1.72 6.29
C PRO A 113 6.62 2.36 5.87
N PRO A 114 6.64 3.41 5.04
CA PRO A 114 5.43 4.10 4.59
C PRO A 114 4.67 3.34 3.51
N THR A 115 3.38 3.64 3.40
CA THR A 115 2.63 3.32 2.18
C THR A 115 2.85 4.42 1.14
N LEU A 116 3.54 4.07 0.04
CA LEU A 116 3.85 5.01 -1.04
C LEU A 116 2.70 5.12 -2.05
N PHE A 117 2.25 6.34 -2.31
CA PHE A 117 1.29 6.69 -3.36
C PHE A 117 1.99 7.45 -4.48
N TYR A 118 2.28 6.75 -5.57
CA TYR A 118 2.88 7.36 -6.75
C TYR A 118 1.83 7.97 -7.66
N ASP A 119 1.82 9.30 -7.76
CA ASP A 119 1.10 10.02 -8.81
C ASP A 119 1.93 10.01 -10.10
N GLU A 120 1.26 10.15 -11.24
CA GLU A 120 1.90 10.12 -12.57
C GLU A 120 2.82 8.90 -12.81
N ILE A 121 2.44 7.72 -12.29
CA ILE A 121 3.23 6.48 -12.42
C ILE A 121 3.45 6.07 -13.89
N ASP A 122 2.65 6.59 -14.82
CA ASP A 122 2.83 6.45 -16.25
C ASP A 122 4.10 7.17 -16.78
N THR A 123 4.67 8.12 -16.03
CA THR A 123 5.99 8.68 -16.34
C THR A 123 7.13 7.69 -16.04
N VAL A 124 6.88 6.71 -15.16
CA VAL A 124 7.84 5.67 -14.78
C VAL A 124 7.66 4.40 -15.64
N TYR A 125 6.41 3.99 -15.89
CA TYR A 125 6.09 2.74 -16.60
C TYR A 125 5.48 2.92 -18.00
N GLY A 126 5.11 4.13 -18.38
CA GLY A 126 4.41 4.38 -19.65
C GLY A 126 5.30 4.27 -20.88
N PRO A 127 4.69 4.27 -22.08
CA PRO A 127 5.40 3.99 -23.34
C PRO A 127 6.47 5.02 -23.72
N ARG A 128 6.46 6.21 -23.10
CA ARG A 128 7.48 7.26 -23.29
C ARG A 128 8.48 7.35 -22.15
N ALA A 129 8.39 6.49 -21.14
CA ALA A 129 9.31 6.48 -20.01
C ALA A 129 10.73 6.09 -20.48
N ARG A 130 11.72 6.94 -20.19
CA ARG A 130 13.14 6.71 -20.47
C ARG A 130 13.97 7.12 -19.26
N GLY A 131 15.00 6.34 -18.92
CA GLY A 131 15.93 6.68 -17.84
C GLY A 131 15.44 6.35 -16.42
N ASN A 132 14.34 5.59 -16.29
CA ASN A 132 13.75 5.19 -15.01
C ASN A 132 13.96 3.69 -14.71
N GLU A 133 15.00 3.07 -15.27
CA GLU A 133 15.30 1.64 -15.09
C GLU A 133 15.52 1.29 -13.61
N ASP A 134 16.37 2.06 -12.91
CA ASP A 134 16.69 1.80 -11.50
C ASP A 134 15.47 1.96 -10.60
N LEU A 135 14.66 3.00 -10.84
CA LEU A 135 13.43 3.20 -10.09
C LEU A 135 12.44 2.06 -10.33
N ARG A 136 12.28 1.60 -11.58
CA ARG A 136 11.44 0.43 -11.88
C ARG A 136 11.95 -0.84 -11.21
N ALA A 137 13.27 -1.05 -11.15
CA ALA A 137 13.87 -2.20 -10.47
C ALA A 137 13.52 -2.19 -8.98
N VAL A 138 13.68 -1.04 -8.32
CA VAL A 138 13.28 -0.83 -6.92
C VAL A 138 11.78 -1.08 -6.75
N LEU A 139 10.96 -0.41 -7.55
CA LEU A 139 9.52 -0.52 -7.43
C LEU A 139 9.03 -1.94 -7.67
N ASN A 140 9.65 -2.74 -8.54
CA ASN A 140 9.25 -4.12 -8.82
C ASN A 140 9.73 -5.12 -7.74
N ALA A 141 10.96 -4.95 -7.24
CA ALA A 141 11.53 -5.83 -6.21
C ALA A 141 10.79 -5.73 -4.86
N GLY A 142 10.16 -4.59 -4.56
CA GLY A 142 9.47 -4.38 -3.29
C GLY A 142 8.14 -5.13 -3.08
N HIS A 143 7.77 -6.13 -3.92
CA HIS A 143 6.47 -6.81 -3.78
C HIS A 143 6.48 -7.99 -2.81
N ARG A 144 7.66 -8.55 -2.52
CA ARG A 144 7.82 -9.68 -1.60
C ARG A 144 8.86 -9.36 -0.54
N ARG A 145 8.62 -9.88 0.66
CA ARG A 145 9.58 -9.79 1.76
C ARG A 145 10.92 -10.42 1.37
N GLY A 146 12.01 -9.76 1.74
CA GLY A 146 13.37 -10.26 1.53
C GLY A 146 13.91 -10.16 0.09
N GLU A 147 13.11 -9.74 -0.90
CA GLU A 147 13.61 -9.45 -2.25
C GLU A 147 14.47 -8.18 -2.30
N PHE A 148 14.24 -7.26 -1.35
CA PHE A 148 14.98 -6.02 -1.23
C PHE A 148 16.28 -6.19 -0.42
N ARG A 149 17.29 -6.85 -1.03
CA ARG A 149 18.63 -6.97 -0.44
C ARG A 149 19.46 -5.70 -0.69
N GLY A 150 19.21 -4.66 0.09
CA GLY A 150 19.96 -3.39 0.00
C GLY A 150 20.04 -2.59 1.30
N ALA A 151 19.18 -2.84 2.29
CA ALA A 151 19.31 -2.32 3.63
C ALA A 151 20.04 -3.35 4.51
N ARG A 152 20.88 -2.85 5.42
CA ARG A 152 21.92 -3.57 6.17
C ARG A 152 21.45 -4.92 6.73
N THR A 153 22.30 -5.92 6.56
CA THR A 153 22.35 -7.10 7.43
C THR A 153 23.14 -6.69 8.66
N ASP A 154 22.46 -6.48 9.78
CA ASP A 154 23.03 -6.62 11.11
C ASP A 154 22.80 -8.03 11.65
#